data_AF-A0ABD0YX54-F1
#
_entry.id   AF-A0ABD0YX54-F1
#
_cell.length_a   1.000
_cell.length_b   1.000
_cell.length_c   1.000
_cell.angle_alpha   90.00
_cell.angle_beta   90.00
_cell.angle_gamma   90.00
#
_symmetry.space_group_name_H-M   'P 1'
#
loop_
_entity.id
_entity.type
_entity.pdbx_description
1 polymer ?
#
loop_
_entity_poly.entity_id
_entity_poly.type
_entity_poly.pdbx_seq_one_letter_code
_entity_poly.pdbx_strand_id
1 'polypeptide(L)'
;MCPHCQFSTRNSSHLTRHLRVHSGAKPYSCPYCSYTCNILENLRKHVISSKIHPGEFLYGCKMEGCNFKSNYAKDLKAHLVKCHKEDPTDAASYVSGLYQPAQDTITADAPIIQVKSRRR
;
A
#
# COMPACT_ATOMS: atom_id res chain seq x y z
N MET A 1 -21.75 5.80 -1.12
CA MET A 1 -22.37 5.43 0.17
C MET A 1 -21.99 3.98 0.48
N CYS A 2 -21.74 3.67 1.75
CA CYS A 2 -21.49 2.28 2.19
C CYS A 2 -22.82 1.51 2.28
N PRO A 3 -22.88 0.24 1.83
CA PRO A 3 -24.09 -0.58 1.94
C PRO A 3 -24.33 -1.15 3.35
N HIS A 4 -23.33 -1.11 4.24
CA HIS A 4 -23.40 -1.74 5.56
C HIS A 4 -23.47 -0.74 6.72
N CYS A 5 -23.30 0.56 6.47
CA CYS A 5 -23.40 1.60 7.50
C CYS A 5 -23.67 2.99 6.90
N GLN A 6 -23.85 4.00 7.76
CA GLN A 6 -24.15 5.38 7.36
C GLN A 6 -22.94 6.14 6.79
N PHE A 7 -21.79 5.49 6.60
CA PHE A 7 -20.62 6.13 6.01
C PHE A 7 -20.86 6.49 4.54
N SER A 8 -20.57 7.74 4.18
CA SER A 8 -20.67 8.22 2.80
C SER A 8 -19.46 9.04 2.42
N THR A 9 -19.01 8.86 1.19
CA THR A 9 -17.92 9.62 0.60
C THR A 9 -18.14 9.73 -0.91
N ARG A 10 -17.64 10.82 -1.49
CA ARG A 10 -17.63 11.05 -2.94
C ARG A 10 -16.45 10.38 -3.63
N ASN A 11 -15.43 9.95 -2.87
CA ASN A 11 -14.22 9.33 -3.40
C ASN A 11 -14.36 7.79 -3.37
N SER A 12 -14.33 7.16 -4.54
CA SER A 12 -14.43 5.70 -4.67
C SER A 12 -13.32 4.97 -3.91
N SER A 13 -12.07 5.45 -3.96
CA SER A 13 -10.95 4.85 -3.24
C SER A 13 -11.14 4.88 -1.73
N HIS A 14 -11.74 5.95 -1.21
CA HIS A 14 -12.09 6.04 0.21
C HIS A 14 -13.21 5.06 0.58
N LEU A 15 -14.19 4.86 -0.31
CA LEU A 15 -15.25 3.88 -0.10
C LEU A 15 -14.68 2.45 -0.11
N THR A 16 -13.88 2.08 -1.11
CA THR A 16 -13.23 0.76 -1.18
C THR A 16 -12.39 0.48 0.06
N ARG A 17 -11.58 1.46 0.50
CA ARG A 17 -10.81 1.35 1.73
C ARG A 17 -11.70 1.18 2.96
N HIS A 18 -12.81 1.92 3.02
CA HIS A 18 -13.78 1.81 4.11
C HIS A 18 -14.43 0.41 4.16
N LEU A 19 -14.75 -0.20 3.02
CA LEU A 19 -15.33 -1.55 2.98
C LEU A 19 -14.45 -2.61 3.65
N ARG A 20 -13.12 -2.39 3.73
CA ARG A 20 -12.19 -3.28 4.46
C ARG A 20 -12.50 -3.37 5.96
N VAL A 21 -13.17 -2.36 6.54
CA VAL A 21 -13.61 -2.39 7.95
C VAL A 21 -14.69 -3.46 8.15
N HIS A 22 -15.55 -3.68 7.16
CA HIS A 22 -16.60 -4.69 7.23
C HIS A 22 -16.07 -6.10 6.94
N SER A 23 -15.13 -6.25 6.01
CA SER A 23 -14.53 -7.56 5.71
C SER A 23 -13.43 -7.98 6.69
N GLY A 24 -12.94 -7.06 7.53
CA GLY A 24 -11.77 -7.29 8.37
C GLY A 24 -10.45 -7.42 7.59
N ALA A 25 -10.44 -7.12 6.29
CA ALA A 25 -9.27 -7.25 5.44
C ALA A 25 -8.13 -6.33 5.91
N LYS A 26 -6.95 -6.92 6.16
CA LYS A 26 -5.72 -6.22 6.56
C LYS A 26 -4.59 -6.55 5.57
N PRO A 27 -4.64 -6.02 4.34
CA PRO A 27 -3.69 -6.38 3.29
C PRO A 27 -2.27 -5.86 3.51
N TYR A 28 -2.04 -4.96 4.47
CA TYR A 28 -0.71 -4.41 4.72
C TYR A 28 -0.11 -5.00 5.99
N SER A 29 1.01 -5.70 5.85
CA SER A 29 1.79 -6.29 6.93
C SER A 29 3.14 -5.61 7.07
N CYS A 30 3.63 -5.52 8.32
CA CYS A 30 4.97 -5.07 8.61
C CYS A 30 5.98 -6.19 8.32
N PRO A 31 7.08 -5.92 7.60
CA PRO A 31 8.09 -6.95 7.32
C PRO A 31 8.97 -7.28 8.52
N TYR A 32 8.93 -6.46 9.57
CA TYR A 32 9.81 -6.57 10.75
C TYR A 32 9.10 -7.10 11.99
N CYS A 33 7.76 -7.17 11.98
CA CYS A 33 6.97 -7.70 13.09
C CYS A 33 5.56 -8.10 12.63
N SER A 34 4.79 -8.71 13.52
CA SER A 34 3.44 -9.21 13.20
C SER A 34 2.34 -8.13 13.08
N TYR A 35 2.71 -6.84 12.96
CA TYR A 35 1.74 -5.76 12.82
C TYR A 35 1.07 -5.79 11.44
N THR A 36 -0.26 -5.72 11.42
CA THR A 36 -1.06 -5.68 10.18
C THR A 36 -2.14 -4.60 10.24
N CYS A 37 -2.44 -3.97 9.10
CA CYS A 37 -3.45 -2.93 9.00
C CYS A 37 -4.13 -2.89 7.62
N ASN A 38 -5.22 -2.13 7.54
CA ASN A 38 -6.07 -2.03 6.35
C ASN A 38 -5.71 -0.86 5.41
N ILE A 39 -4.76 -0.01 5.81
CA ILE A 39 -4.33 1.19 5.07
C ILE A 39 -2.80 1.33 5.10
N LEU A 40 -2.18 1.55 3.94
CA LEU A 40 -0.72 1.70 3.80
C LEU A 40 -0.12 2.85 4.61
N GLU A 41 -0.85 3.95 4.79
CA GLU A 41 -0.42 5.08 5.62
C GLU A 41 -0.22 4.67 7.09
N ASN A 42 -1.07 3.78 7.61
CA ASN A 42 -0.94 3.28 8.97
C ASN A 42 0.30 2.39 9.10
N LEU A 43 0.58 1.55 8.10
CA LEU A 43 1.81 0.76 8.07
C LEU A 43 3.06 1.65 8.04
N ARG A 44 3.06 2.70 7.20
CA ARG A 44 4.15 3.69 7.14
C ARG A 44 4.39 4.34 8.49
N LYS A 45 3.34 4.86 9.12
CA LYS A 45 3.43 5.46 10.46
C LYS A 45 3.97 4.46 11.47
N HIS A 46 3.47 3.22 11.44
CA HIS A 46 3.96 2.15 12.29
C HIS A 46 5.48 1.94 12.13
N VAL A 47 5.99 1.80 10.90
CA VAL A 47 7.42 1.58 10.66
C VAL A 47 8.26 2.79 11.10
N ILE A 48 7.85 4.00 10.71
CA ILE A 48 8.59 5.23 11.06
C ILE A 48 8.65 5.46 12.57
N SER A 49 7.56 5.19 13.30
CA SER A 49 7.48 5.41 14.75
C SER A 49 7.72 4.15 15.57
N SER A 50 8.18 3.05 14.96
CA SER A 50 8.33 1.77 15.66
C SER A 50 9.48 1.86 16.65
N LYS A 51 9.20 1.49 17.90
CA LYS A 51 10.25 1.28 18.91
C LYS A 51 10.88 -0.11 18.82
N ILE A 52 10.24 -1.04 18.10
CA ILE A 52 10.63 -2.45 18.02
C ILE A 52 11.69 -2.64 16.93
N HIS A 53 11.61 -1.85 15.86
CA HIS A 53 12.51 -1.90 14.71
C HIS A 53 12.90 -0.48 14.28
N PRO A 54 13.65 0.25 15.12
CA PRO A 54 14.02 1.63 14.84
C PRO A 54 14.96 1.73 13.65
N GLY A 55 14.77 2.75 12.82
CA GLY A 55 15.62 2.98 11.65
C GLY A 55 15.36 2.03 10.48
N GLU A 56 14.28 1.25 10.55
CA GLU A 56 13.81 0.46 9.42
C GLU A 56 12.97 1.27 8.43
N PHE A 57 12.90 0.80 7.19
CA PHE A 57 12.28 1.50 6.08
C PHE A 57 11.48 0.54 5.20
N LEU A 58 10.35 1.01 4.66
CA LEU A 58 9.52 0.17 3.79
C LEU A 58 10.12 -0.11 2.40
N TYR A 59 11.01 0.76 1.93
CA TYR A 59 11.59 0.67 0.59
C TYR A 59 13.11 0.83 0.68
N GLY A 60 13.84 -0.10 0.08
CA GLY A 60 15.29 -0.04 -0.03
C GLY A 60 15.74 -0.33 -1.45
N CYS A 61 16.81 0.32 -1.90
CA CYS A 61 17.46 -0.04 -3.15
C CYS A 61 18.15 -1.40 -3.00
N LYS A 62 17.92 -2.31 -3.97
CA LYS A 62 18.54 -3.64 -4.00
C LYS A 62 19.82 -3.70 -4.84
N MET A 63 20.23 -2.58 -5.43
CA MET A 63 21.42 -2.56 -6.29
C MET A 63 22.68 -2.66 -5.43
N GLU A 64 23.62 -3.49 -5.86
CA GLU A 64 24.88 -3.73 -5.15
C GLU A 64 25.62 -2.42 -4.85
N GLY A 65 26.04 -2.25 -3.60
CA GLY A 65 26.73 -1.05 -3.13
C GLY A 65 25.84 0.18 -2.90
N CYS A 66 24.52 0.09 -3.09
CA CYS A 66 23.60 1.20 -2.86
C CYS A 66 22.87 1.09 -1.51
N ASN A 67 23.05 2.08 -0.65
CA ASN A 67 22.45 2.11 0.70
C ASN A 67 21.18 2.98 0.78
N PHE A 68 20.54 3.31 -0.34
CA PHE A 68 19.36 4.17 -0.35
C PHE A 68 18.16 3.46 0.29
N LYS A 69 17.51 4.15 1.23
CA LYS A 69 16.30 3.68 1.95
C LYS A 69 15.28 4.81 2.05
N SER A 70 13.99 4.49 1.95
CA SER A 70 12.88 5.44 2.12
C SER A 70 11.60 4.75 2.61
N ASN A 71 10.67 5.54 3.16
CA ASN A 71 9.32 5.11 3.51
C ASN A 71 8.27 5.41 2.42
N TYR A 72 8.70 5.96 1.28
CA TYR A 72 7.85 6.27 0.15
C TYR A 72 8.36 5.64 -1.16
N ALA A 73 7.47 4.95 -1.86
CA ALA A 73 7.77 4.33 -3.15
C ALA A 73 8.19 5.35 -4.22
N LYS A 74 7.63 6.57 -4.20
CA LYS A 74 8.00 7.65 -5.13
C LYS A 74 9.46 8.04 -5.02
N ASP A 75 10.02 8.00 -3.81
CA ASP A 75 11.41 8.41 -3.56
C ASP A 75 12.35 7.33 -4.06
N LEU A 76 12.03 6.06 -3.81
CA LEU A 76 12.76 4.94 -4.40
C LEU A 76 12.70 5.03 -5.92
N LYS A 77 11.52 5.17 -6.53
CA LYS A 77 11.38 5.28 -7.99
C LYS A 77 12.25 6.41 -8.57
N ALA A 78 12.20 7.59 -7.96
CA ALA A 78 13.02 8.72 -8.38
C ALA A 78 14.53 8.43 -8.22
N HIS A 79 14.93 7.76 -7.13
CA HIS A 79 16.31 7.34 -6.91
C HIS A 79 16.79 6.36 -7.99
N LEU A 80 15.99 5.35 -8.37
CA LEU A 80 16.39 4.37 -9.39
C LEU A 80 16.62 4.99 -10.75
N VAL A 81 15.69 5.84 -11.19
CA VAL A 81 15.81 6.55 -12.47
C VAL A 81 17.04 7.47 -12.45
N LYS A 82 17.31 8.13 -11.32
CA LYS A 82 18.41 9.11 -11.22
C LYS A 82 19.79 8.47 -11.05
N CYS A 83 19.91 7.47 -10.18
CA CYS A 83 21.19 6.89 -9.76
C CYS A 83 21.54 5.62 -10.55
N HIS A 84 20.54 4.85 -10.96
CA HIS A 84 20.74 3.57 -11.67
C HIS A 84 20.29 3.62 -13.13
N LYS A 85 19.61 4.70 -13.57
CA LYS A 85 19.03 4.84 -14.91
C LYS A 85 18.10 3.68 -15.29
N GLU A 86 17.54 3.03 -14.28
CA GLU A 86 16.56 1.97 -14.46
C GLU A 86 15.16 2.58 -14.44
N ASP A 87 14.35 2.27 -15.45
CA ASP A 87 12.94 2.61 -15.46
C ASP A 87 12.16 1.51 -14.73
N PRO A 88 11.52 1.79 -13.59
CA PRO A 88 10.76 0.79 -12.86
C PRO A 88 9.38 0.65 -13.50
N THR A 89 9.33 0.10 -14.71
CA THR A 89 8.08 -0.21 -15.43
C THR A 89 7.32 -1.37 -14.77
N ASP A 90 8.03 -2.24 -14.04
CA ASP A 90 7.44 -3.32 -13.26
C ASP A 90 7.50 -3.01 -11.76
N ALA A 91 6.39 -2.50 -11.24
CA ALA A 91 6.22 -2.14 -9.83
C ALA A 91 6.49 -3.28 -8.81
N ALA A 92 6.67 -4.51 -9.29
CA ALA A 92 6.92 -5.70 -8.48
C ALA A 92 8.40 -5.96 -8.15
N SER A 93 9.36 -5.43 -8.92
CA SER A 93 10.76 -5.87 -8.84
C SER A 93 11.58 -5.15 -7.76
N TYR A 94 11.23 -3.91 -7.41
CA TYR A 94 12.10 -3.03 -6.63
C TYR A 94 11.73 -2.81 -5.17
N VAL A 95 10.66 -3.42 -4.67
CA VAL A 95 10.25 -3.26 -3.26
C VAL A 95 10.87 -4.38 -2.41
N SER A 96 12.00 -4.11 -1.74
CA SER A 96 12.35 -4.85 -0.52
C SER A 96 11.42 -4.38 0.60
N GLY A 97 10.24 -5.00 0.69
CA GLY A 97 9.27 -4.70 1.75
C GLY A 97 7.83 -5.04 1.41
N LEU A 98 7.56 -6.32 1.09
CA LEU A 98 6.27 -7.01 1.25
C LEU A 98 4.98 -6.22 0.94
N TYR A 99 4.98 -5.34 -0.06
CA TYR A 99 3.75 -4.90 -0.70
C TYR A 99 3.23 -6.09 -1.48
N GLN A 100 2.30 -6.85 -0.89
CA GLN A 100 1.49 -7.80 -1.63
C GLN A 100 0.33 -6.99 -2.26
N PRO A 101 0.35 -6.73 -3.59
CA PRO A 101 -0.82 -6.20 -4.30
C PRO A 101 -2.03 -7.17 -4.29
N ALA A 102 -1.85 -8.37 -3.72
CA ALA A 102 -2.82 -9.45 -3.72
C ALA A 102 -4.04 -9.24 -2.79
N GLN A 103 -4.59 -8.02 -2.67
CA GLN A 103 -6.00 -7.78 -2.28
C GLN A 103 -6.53 -6.42 -2.80
N ASP A 104 -5.88 -5.80 -3.79
CA ASP A 104 -6.55 -4.73 -4.55
C ASP A 104 -7.53 -5.32 -5.60
N THR A 105 -7.52 -6.64 -5.80
CA THR A 105 -8.62 -7.40 -6.39
C THR A 105 -9.59 -7.84 -5.29
N ILE A 106 -10.67 -7.08 -5.13
CA ILE A 106 -11.94 -7.71 -4.76
C ILE A 106 -12.19 -8.71 -5.91
N THR A 107 -12.08 -10.01 -5.65
CA THR A 107 -12.39 -11.04 -6.65
C THR A 107 -13.74 -10.73 -7.27
N ALA A 108 -13.81 -10.80 -8.59
CA ALA A 108 -14.98 -10.53 -9.41
C ALA A 108 -16.15 -11.50 -9.17
N ASP A 109 -16.08 -12.36 -8.14
CA ASP A 109 -17.07 -13.37 -7.78
C ASP A 109 -17.81 -13.06 -6.46
N ALA A 110 -17.54 -11.93 -5.80
CA ALA A 110 -18.49 -11.37 -4.84
C ALA A 110 -19.55 -10.59 -5.63
N PRO A 111 -20.87 -10.75 -5.36
CA PRO A 111 -21.93 -10.13 -6.16
C PRO A 111 -21.69 -8.62 -6.26
N ILE A 112 -21.25 -8.19 -7.44
CA ILE A 112 -20.82 -6.83 -7.73
C ILE A 112 -22.07 -5.96 -7.73
N ILE A 113 -22.31 -5.20 -6.66
CA ILE A 113 -23.17 -4.03 -6.75
C ILE A 113 -22.42 -3.02 -7.65
N GLN A 114 -22.83 -2.95 -8.91
CA GLN A 114 -22.36 -1.96 -9.87
C GLN A 114 -22.52 -0.55 -9.31
N VAL A 115 -21.44 0.05 -8.82
CA VAL A 115 -21.43 1.50 -8.55
C VAL A 115 -21.22 2.20 -9.89
N LYS A 116 -22.31 2.43 -10.63
CA LYS A 116 -22.31 3.26 -11.83
C LYS A 116 -21.74 4.63 -11.49
N SER A 117 -20.58 4.94 -12.07
CA SER A 117 -19.93 6.24 -12.02
C SER A 117 -20.83 7.28 -12.71
N ARG A 118 -21.62 8.04 -11.94
CA ARG A 118 -22.19 9.29 -12.45
C ARG A 118 -21.09 10.34 -12.46
N ARG A 119 -20.49 10.56 -13.63
CA ARG A 119 -19.79 11.82 -13.95
C ARG A 119 -20.85 12.94 -13.88
N ARG A 120 -20.54 14.01 -13.15
CA ARG A 120 -21.14 15.34 -13.33
C ARG A 120 -20.05 16.23 -13.88
#